data_AF-A0A357B392-F1
#
_entry.id   AF-A0A357B392-F1
#
_cell.length_a   1.000
_cell.length_b   1.000
_cell.length_c   1.000
_cell.angle_alpha   90.00
_cell.angle_beta   90.00
_cell.angle_gamma   90.00
#
_symmetry.space_group_name_H-M   'P 1'
#
loop_
_entity.id
_entity.type
_entity.pdbx_description
1 polymer ?
#
loop_
_entity_poly.entity_id
_entity_poly.type
_entity_poly.pdbx_seq_one_letter_code
_entity_poly.pdbx_strand_id
1 'polypeptide(L)' 'MIFLVVAIYIGIGFFGSRSLVKKKCWREASAFLVLLSFGFALIILQTLDIKIPSPGNGVKLFVEKVLHLGYK' A
#
# COMPACT_ATOMS: atom_id res chain seq x y z
N MET A 1 6.04 14.41 9.51
CA MET A 1 5.83 13.60 8.28
C MET A 1 4.46 12.92 8.27
N ILE A 2 4.05 12.25 9.35
CA ILE A 2 2.73 11.59 9.47
C ILE A 2 1.52 12.50 9.16
N PHE A 3 1.49 13.75 9.65
CA PHE A 3 0.37 14.66 9.39
C PHE A 3 0.16 14.92 7.89
N LEU A 4 1.24 15.03 7.12
CA LEU A 4 1.20 15.24 5.68
C LEU A 4 0.69 14.00 4.94
N VAL A 5 1.11 12.80 5.36
CA VAL A 5 0.61 11.52 4.83
C VAL A 5 -0.90 11.41 5.05
N VAL A 6 -1.37 11.71 6.26
CA VAL A 6 -2.80 11.67 6.61
C VAL A 6 -3.59 12.67 5.75
N ALA A 7 -3.11 13.90 5.61
CA ALA A 7 -3.77 14.91 4.79
C ALA A 7 -3.90 14.49 3.31
N ILE A 8 -2.84 13.91 2.74
CA ILE A 8 -2.85 13.40 1.36
C ILE A 8 -3.85 12.25 1.22
N TYR A 9 -3.86 11.29 2.15
CA TYR A 9 -4.78 10.15 2.10
C TYR A 9 -6.24 10.55 2.23
N ILE A 10 -6.54 11.54 3.08
CA ILE A 10 -7.89 12.12 3.17
C ILE A 10 -8.28 12.77 1.84
N GLY A 11 -7.37 13.52 1.21
CA GLY A 11 -7.60 14.14 -0.09
C GLY A 11 -7.89 13.11 -1.20
N ILE A 12 -7.07 12.06 -1.28
CA ILE A 12 -7.24 10.96 -2.25
C ILE A 12 -8.55 10.21 -1.99
N GLY A 13 -8.85 9.91 -0.72
CA GLY A 13 -10.09 9.26 -0.34
C GLY A 13 -11.32 10.08 -0.74
N PHE A 14 -11.30 11.38 -0.46
CA PHE A 14 -12.43 12.27 -0.75
C PHE A 14 -12.61 12.50 -2.25
N PHE A 15 -11.53 12.78 -2.99
CA PHE A 15 -11.61 13.04 -4.43
C PHE A 15 -11.86 11.76 -5.25
N GLY A 16 -11.20 10.66 -4.88
CA GLY A 16 -11.35 9.35 -5.49
C GLY A 16 -12.74 8.77 -5.28
N SER A 17 -13.23 8.75 -4.04
CA SER A 17 -14.56 8.18 -3.71
C SER A 17 -15.71 8.97 -4.35
N ARG A 18 -15.59 10.29 -4.50
CA ARG A 18 -16.65 11.14 -5.07
C ARG A 18 -17.04 10.72 -6.49
N SER A 19 -16.07 10.28 -7.28
CA SER A 19 -16.32 9.79 -8.64
C SER A 19 -17.09 8.45 -8.63
N LEU A 20 -16.76 7.55 -7.70
CA LEU A 20 -17.40 6.25 -7.56
C LEU A 20 -18.81 6.33 -6.96
N VAL A 21 -19.01 7.22 -5.98
CA VAL A 21 -20.31 7.50 -5.38
C VAL A 21 -21.27 8.10 -6.42
N LYS A 22 -20.79 9.02 -7.27
CA LYS A 22 -21.60 9.58 -8.38
C LYS A 22 -22.09 8.53 -9.36
N LYS A 23 -21.28 7.50 -9.65
CA LYS A 23 -21.64 6.40 -10.55
C LYS A 23 -22.47 5.29 -9.88
N LYS A 24 -22.77 5.40 -8.58
CA LYS A 24 -23.52 4.41 -7.79
C LYS A 24 -22.85 3.01 -7.77
N CYS A 25 -21.53 2.96 -8.01
CA CYS A 25 -20.73 1.75 -7.99
C CYS A 25 -20.22 1.45 -6.58
N TRP A 26 -21.09 0.87 -5.74
CA TRP A 26 -20.77 0.56 -4.34
C TRP A 26 -19.71 -0.54 -4.19
N ARG A 27 -19.66 -1.48 -5.14
CA ARG A 27 -18.65 -2.56 -5.15
C ARG A 27 -17.26 -2.01 -5.42
N GLU A 28 -17.10 -1.18 -6.45
CA GLU A 28 -15.83 -0.52 -6.74
C GLU A 28 -15.44 0.48 -5.63
N ALA A 29 -16.40 1.17 -5.01
CA ALA A 29 -16.12 2.06 -3.89
C ALA A 29 -15.54 1.29 -2.70
N SER A 30 -16.09 0.11 -2.41
CA SER A 30 -15.55 -0.78 -1.37
C SER A 30 -14.14 -1.28 -1.72
N ALA A 31 -13.91 -1.71 -2.96
CA ALA A 31 -12.58 -2.17 -3.40
C ALA A 31 -11.54 -1.04 -3.33
N PHE A 32 -11.91 0.16 -3.75
CA PHE A 32 -11.08 1.36 -3.62
C PHE A 32 -10.75 1.67 -2.16
N LEU A 33 -11.74 1.62 -1.27
CA LEU A 33 -11.53 1.89 0.16
C LEU A 33 -10.62 0.85 0.82
N VAL A 34 -10.76 -0.43 0.45
CA VAL A 34 -9.90 -1.52 0.92
C VAL A 34 -8.46 -1.29 0.48
N LEU A 35 -8.23 -1.00 -0.81
CA LEU A 35 -6.89 -0.71 -1.32
C LEU A 35 -6.28 0.53 -0.67
N LEU A 36 -7.08 1.59 -0.50
CA LEU A 36 -6.66 2.83 0.14
C LEU A 36 -6.26 2.58 1.59
N SER A 37 -7.08 1.84 2.34
CA SER A 37 -6.78 1.48 3.73
C SER A 37 -5.52 0.62 3.84
N PHE A 38 -5.30 -0.29 2.90
CA PHE A 38 -4.11 -1.13 2.86
C PHE A 38 -2.83 -0.32 2.61
N GLY A 39 -2.84 0.58 1.62
CA GLY A 39 -1.72 1.49 1.37
C GLY A 39 -1.43 2.41 2.56
N PHE A 40 -2.48 2.92 3.21
CA PHE A 40 -2.34 3.76 4.40
C PHE A 40 -1.70 3.01 5.56
N ALA A 41 -2.13 1.77 5.82
CA ALA A 41 -1.55 0.92 6.86
C ALA A 41 -0.05 0.68 6.62
N LEU A 42 0.35 0.36 5.38
CA LEU A 42 1.76 0.14 5.03
C LEU A 42 2.62 1.39 5.29
N ILE A 43 2.12 2.58 4.93
CA ILE A 43 2.86 3.83 5.14
C ILE A 43 2.93 4.18 6.63
N ILE A 44 1.88 3.91 7.41
CA ILE A 44 1.93 4.07 8.88
C ILE A 44 2.98 3.14 9.47
N LEU A 45 2.97 1.86 9.12
CA LEU A 45 3.98 0.89 9.56
C LEU A 45 5.39 1.39 9.23
N GLN A 46 5.62 1.87 8.01
CA GLN A 46 6.92 2.39 7.59
C GLN A 46 7.32 3.69 8.31
N THR A 47 6.36 4.57 8.63
CA THR A 47 6.63 5.83 9.37
C THR A 47 6.80 5.63 10.88
N LEU A 48 6.31 4.52 11.43
CA LEU A 48 6.56 4.08 12.81
C LEU A 48 7.91 3.36 12.96
N ASP A 49 8.78 3.41 11.96
CA ASP A 49 10.07 2.70 11.87
C ASP A 49 9.94 1.17 11.97
N ILE A 50 8.73 0.63 11.76
CA ILE A 50 8.55 -0.82 11.68
C ILE A 50 9.16 -1.26 10.36
N LYS A 51 10.33 -1.91 10.44
CA LYS A 51 11.02 -2.50 9.29
C LYS A 51 10.16 -3.59 8.67
N ILE A 52 9.35 -3.20 7.69
CA ILE A 52 8.73 -4.13 6.77
C ILE A 52 9.88 -4.71 5.93
N PRO A 53 10.17 -6.02 6.01
CA PRO A 53 11.22 -6.62 5.20
C PRO A 53 10.92 -6.34 3.74
N SER A 54 11.90 -5.79 3.01
CA SER A 54 11.68 -5.45 1.61
C SER A 54 11.34 -6.74 0.85
N PRO A 55 10.33 -6.73 -0.03
CA PRO A 55 10.03 -7.89 -0.86
C PRO A 55 11.25 -8.28 -1.72
N GLY A 56 12.13 -7.31 -2.04
CA GLY A 56 13.41 -7.56 -2.69
C GLY A 56 14.33 -8.49 -1.91
N ASN A 57 14.37 -8.41 -0.56
CA ASN A 57 15.09 -9.38 0.25
C ASN A 57 14.44 -10.77 0.22
N GLY A 58 13.10 -10.83 0.16
CA GLY A 58 12.37 -12.08 -0.01
C GLY A 58 12.66 -12.74 -1.35
N VAL A 59 12.64 -11.97 -2.44
CA VAL A 59 12.99 -12.45 -3.79
C VAL A 59 14.46 -12.86 -3.84
N LYS A 60 15.38 -12.07 -3.26
CA LYS A 60 16.81 -12.43 -3.18
C LYS A 60 17.01 -13.75 -2.43
N LEU A 61 16.38 -13.92 -1.27
CA LEU A 61 16.41 -15.17 -0.51
C LEU A 61 15.83 -16.34 -1.30
N PHE A 62 14.74 -16.15 -2.04
CA PHE A 62 14.14 -17.18 -2.85
C PHE A 62 15.05 -17.58 -4.03
N VAL A 63 15.63 -16.62 -4.73
CA VAL A 63 16.55 -16.87 -5.85
C VAL A 63 17.83 -17.56 -5.37
N GLU A 64 18.37 -17.14 -4.24
CA GLU A 64 19.61 -17.68 -3.68
C GLU A 64 19.40 -19.07 -3.05
N LYS A 65 18.30 -19.27 -2.30
CA LYS A 65 18.04 -20.54 -1.58
C LYS A 65 17.27 -21.59 -2.37
N VAL A 66 16.35 -21.19 -3.25
CA VAL A 66 15.49 -22.14 -3.99
C VAL A 66 16.04 -22.39 -5.38
N LEU A 67 16.49 -21.34 -6.07
CA LEU A 67 17.06 -21.47 -7.42
C LEU A 67 18.58 -21.69 -7.41
N HIS A 68 19.27 -21.50 -6.28
CA HIS A 68 20.74 -21.56 -6.19
C HIS A 68 21.47 -20.64 -7.18
N LEU A 69 20.78 -19.61 -7.69
CA LEU A 69 21.38 -18.65 -8.60
C LEU A 69 22.02 -17.55 -7.75
N GLY A 70 23.33 -17.68 -7.53
CA GLY A 70 24.12 -16.68 -6.82
C GLY A 70 24.23 -15.40 -7.65
N TYR A 71 23.37 -14.42 -7.40
CA TYR A 71 23.52 -13.08 -7.96
C TYR A 71 24.51 -12.31 -7.08
N LYS A 72 25.72 -12.12 -7.60
CA LYS A 72 26.83 -11.41 -6.94
C LYS A 72 26.62 -9.90 -7.01
#